data_AF-A0A7V9SG06-F1
#
_entry.id   AF-A0A7V9SG06-F1
#
_cell.length_a   1.000
_cell.length_b   1.000
_cell.length_c   1.000
_cell.angle_alpha   90.00
_cell.angle_beta   90.00
_cell.angle_gamma   90.00
#
_symmetry.space_group_name_H-M   'P 1'
#
loop_
_entity.id
_entity.type
_entity.pdbx_description
1 polymer ?
#
loop_
_entity_poly.entity_id
_entity_poly.type
_entity_poly.pdbx_seq_one_letter_code
_entity_poly.pdbx_strand_id
1 'polypeptide(L)'
;MEKPGSNYRERIERVERDVLSSRAQLASASKGRDVPEPEDAMRTCFQRDRDRIVHSKAFRRLAHKTQVFLAPEGDHYRVRLTHTLEVTQVARTIARALRLNEDLVEAVCLGHDLGHTPFGHLGEEVVASWAPGFRHNLQSVRIV
;
A
#
# COMPACT_ATOMS: atom_id res chain seq x y z
N MET A 1 28.98 11.84 14.25
CA MET A 1 28.47 12.67 15.36
C MET A 1 27.02 13.00 15.05
N GLU A 2 26.06 12.45 15.79
CA GLU A 2 24.64 12.80 15.64
C GLU A 2 24.44 14.31 15.90
N LYS A 3 23.69 15.00 15.03
CA LYS A 3 23.30 16.39 15.30
C LYS A 3 22.36 16.40 16.51
N PRO A 4 22.56 17.27 17.52
CA PRO A 4 21.63 17.40 18.62
C PRO A 4 20.26 17.82 18.06
N GLY A 5 19.23 16.99 18.24
CA GLY A 5 17.85 17.30 17.85
C GLY A 5 17.25 16.49 16.69
N SER A 6 17.95 15.51 16.09
CA SER A 6 17.30 14.69 15.06
C SER A 6 16.36 13.65 15.67
N ASN A 7 15.07 13.74 15.35
CA ASN A 7 14.08 12.74 15.74
C ASN A 7 14.31 11.40 15.00
N TYR A 8 13.61 10.35 15.43
CA TYR A 8 13.83 9.00 14.91
C TYR A 8 13.49 8.87 13.42
N ARG A 9 12.45 9.57 12.95
CA ARG A 9 12.11 9.67 11.52
C ARG A 9 13.29 10.21 10.70
N GLU A 10 13.88 11.34 11.10
CA GLU A 10 15.01 11.96 10.39
C GLU A 10 16.25 11.06 10.35
N ARG A 11 16.42 10.20 11.36
CA ARG A 11 17.46 9.17 11.35
C ARG A 11 17.18 8.11 10.28
N ILE A 12 15.94 7.64 10.14
CA ILE A 12 15.56 6.68 9.08
C ILE A 12 15.79 7.30 7.70
N GLU A 13 15.32 8.53 7.47
CA GLU A 13 15.48 9.22 6.18
C GLU A 13 16.95 9.44 5.80
N ARG A 14 17.83 9.62 6.79
CA ARG A 14 19.28 9.68 6.57
C ARG A 14 19.83 8.32 6.14
N VAL A 15 19.45 7.25 6.84
CA VAL A 15 19.84 5.89 6.47
C VAL A 15 19.37 5.58 5.06
N GLU A 16 18.13 5.91 4.70
CA GLU A 16 17.60 5.71 3.34
C GLU A 16 18.50 6.33 2.27
N ARG A 17 18.97 7.58 2.48
CA ARG A 17 19.87 8.28 1.55
C ARG A 17 21.20 7.57 1.37
N ASP A 18 21.71 6.94 2.43
CA ASP A 18 23.04 6.34 2.43
C ASP A 18 23.03 4.89 1.90
N VAL A 19 21.91 4.17 2.08
CA VAL A 19 21.86 2.71 1.82
C VAL A 19 21.04 2.30 0.61
N LEU A 20 20.03 3.11 0.21
CA LEU A 20 19.17 2.77 -0.92
C LEU A 20 19.87 3.06 -2.25
N SER A 21 19.40 2.39 -3.29
CA SER A 21 19.84 2.61 -4.67
C SER A 21 19.61 4.07 -5.08
N SER A 22 20.46 4.61 -5.94
CA SER A 22 20.26 5.95 -6.52
C SER A 22 18.97 6.09 -7.34
N ARG A 23 18.35 4.97 -7.71
CA ARG A 23 17.04 4.91 -8.38
C ARG A 23 15.86 4.70 -7.43
N ALA A 24 16.10 4.55 -6.13
CA ALA A 24 15.04 4.39 -5.14
C ALA A 24 14.38 5.74 -4.83
N GLN A 25 13.07 5.71 -4.60
CA GLN A 25 12.37 6.87 -4.04
C GLN A 25 12.67 6.98 -2.54
N LEU A 26 13.07 8.16 -2.09
CA LEU A 26 13.36 8.44 -0.68
C LEU A 26 12.12 9.03 -0.01
N ALA A 27 11.85 8.68 1.26
CA ALA A 27 10.75 9.29 2.00
C ALA A 27 10.93 10.81 2.12
N SER A 28 12.17 11.26 2.35
CA SER A 28 12.54 12.68 2.39
C SER A 28 12.41 13.42 1.06
N ALA A 29 12.27 12.70 -0.06
CA ALA A 29 12.04 13.26 -1.40
C ALA A 29 10.60 13.07 -1.89
N SER A 30 9.68 12.71 -0.98
CA SER A 30 8.25 12.64 -1.29
C SER A 30 7.72 14.00 -1.74
N LYS A 31 6.72 13.99 -2.65
CA LYS A 31 6.00 15.20 -3.05
C LYS A 31 5.07 15.73 -1.96
N GLY A 32 4.94 15.02 -0.84
CA GLY A 32 4.03 15.37 0.24
C GLY A 32 2.61 14.85 -0.01
N ARG A 33 1.64 15.49 0.65
CA ARG A 33 0.22 15.12 0.62
C ARG A 33 -0.62 16.29 0.15
N ASP A 34 -1.78 16.00 -0.42
CA ASP A 34 -2.74 17.03 -0.87
C ASP A 34 -3.20 17.93 0.27
N VAL A 35 -3.42 17.34 1.45
CA VAL A 35 -3.70 18.07 2.68
C VAL A 35 -2.43 18.12 3.53
N PRO A 36 -1.86 19.31 3.80
CA PRO A 36 -0.71 19.46 4.67
C PRO A 36 -0.99 18.91 6.07
N GLU A 37 -0.07 18.12 6.58
CA GLU A 37 -0.12 17.59 7.93
C GLU A 37 1.26 17.69 8.59
N PRO A 38 1.32 17.86 9.91
CA PRO A 38 2.60 17.86 10.61
C PRO A 38 3.30 16.51 10.43
N GLU A 39 4.62 16.59 10.34
CA GLU A 39 5.48 15.43 10.27
C GLU A 39 5.47 14.63 11.57
N ASP A 40 5.64 13.32 11.47
CA ASP A 40 5.67 12.42 12.62
C ASP A 40 7.11 12.31 13.15
N ALA A 41 7.33 12.35 14.45
CA ALA A 41 8.67 12.29 15.02
C ALA A 41 9.32 10.90 14.87
N MET A 42 8.52 9.86 14.64
CA MET A 42 8.95 8.47 14.58
C MET A 42 8.85 7.87 13.18
N ARG A 43 7.76 8.13 12.46
CA ARG A 43 7.48 7.42 11.19
C ARG A 43 7.76 8.28 9.98
N THR A 44 8.36 7.67 8.95
CA THR A 44 8.46 8.29 7.62
C THR A 44 7.07 8.42 6.98
N CYS A 45 6.96 9.25 5.94
CA CYS A 45 5.70 9.44 5.23
C CYS A 45 5.11 8.11 4.70
N PHE A 46 5.96 7.22 4.16
CA PHE A 46 5.53 5.91 3.64
C PHE A 46 5.15 4.91 4.74
N GLN A 47 5.82 4.95 5.90
CA GLN A 47 5.40 4.16 7.06
C GLN A 47 4.01 4.59 7.55
N ARG A 48 3.74 5.90 7.56
CA ARG A 48 2.40 6.41 7.89
C ARG A 48 1.35 5.96 6.87
N ASP A 49 1.70 5.94 5.58
CA ASP A 49 0.79 5.47 4.52
C ASP A 49 0.42 4.01 4.71
N ARG A 50 1.44 3.16 4.92
CA ARG A 50 1.24 1.75 5.22
C ARG A 50 0.29 1.57 6.41
N ASP A 51 0.56 2.24 7.53
CA ASP A 51 -0.24 2.08 8.75
C ASP A 51 -1.70 2.51 8.50
N ARG A 52 -1.91 3.64 7.81
CA ARG A 52 -3.26 4.13 7.47
C ARG A 52 -4.02 3.13 6.59
N ILE A 53 -3.36 2.55 5.59
CA ILE A 53 -3.94 1.54 4.71
C ILE A 53 -4.37 0.32 5.51
N VAL A 54 -3.48 -0.26 6.32
CA VAL A 54 -3.75 -1.47 7.13
C VAL A 54 -4.91 -1.25 8.09
N HIS A 55 -5.00 -0.06 8.71
CA HIS A 55 -6.07 0.26 9.65
C HIS A 55 -7.39 0.69 8.99
N SER A 56 -7.43 0.87 7.67
CA SER A 56 -8.62 1.30 6.94
C SER A 56 -9.74 0.25 6.97
N LYS A 57 -11.00 0.70 6.91
CA LYS A 57 -12.15 -0.20 6.77
C LYS A 57 -12.11 -0.99 5.46
N ALA A 58 -11.55 -0.39 4.39
CA ALA A 58 -11.46 -1.03 3.09
C ALA A 58 -10.49 -2.22 3.10
N PHE A 59 -9.33 -2.08 3.76
CA PHE A 59 -8.37 -3.17 3.90
C PHE A 59 -8.96 -4.34 4.68
N ARG A 60 -9.67 -4.09 5.79
CA ARG A 60 -10.37 -5.14 6.56
C ARG A 60 -11.40 -5.89 5.71
N ARG A 61 -12.10 -5.22 4.80
CA ARG A 61 -13.09 -5.84 3.91
C ARG A 61 -12.45 -6.79 2.90
N LEU A 62 -11.14 -6.70 2.62
CA LEU A 62 -10.45 -7.64 1.74
C LEU A 62 -10.51 -9.09 2.25
N ALA A 63 -10.64 -9.29 3.58
CA ALA A 63 -10.82 -10.61 4.18
C ALA A 63 -12.12 -11.30 3.71
N HIS A 64 -13.12 -10.53 3.30
CA HIS A 64 -14.43 -11.01 2.89
C HIS A 64 -14.69 -10.85 1.39
N LYS A 65 -13.65 -10.52 0.60
CA LYS A 65 -13.72 -10.47 -0.86
C LYS A 65 -12.94 -11.64 -1.43
N THR A 66 -13.59 -12.46 -2.24
CA THR A 66 -12.92 -13.59 -2.89
C THR A 66 -11.96 -13.11 -3.97
N GLN A 67 -10.88 -13.86 -4.16
CA GLN A 67 -10.00 -13.76 -5.31
C GLN A 67 -10.32 -14.96 -6.21
N VAL A 68 -10.88 -14.70 -7.40
CA VAL A 68 -11.18 -15.69 -8.44
C VAL A 68 -12.39 -16.63 -8.18
N PHE A 69 -12.60 -17.18 -6.98
CA PHE A 69 -13.68 -18.17 -6.76
C PHE A 69 -14.88 -17.61 -5.97
N LEU A 70 -16.09 -17.77 -6.52
CA LEU A 70 -17.36 -17.52 -5.82
C LEU A 70 -17.68 -18.73 -4.94
N ALA A 71 -17.65 -18.56 -3.61
CA ALA A 71 -18.19 -19.54 -2.64
C ALA A 71 -17.85 -21.02 -2.89
N PRO A 72 -16.58 -21.43 -2.86
CA PRO A 72 -16.23 -22.84 -2.99
C PRO A 72 -16.33 -23.58 -1.65
N GLU A 73 -16.71 -24.86 -1.68
CA GLU A 73 -17.02 -25.72 -0.52
C GLU A 73 -15.81 -26.15 0.34
N GLY A 74 -14.70 -25.38 0.36
CA GLY A 74 -13.50 -25.72 1.13
C GLY A 74 -12.75 -24.51 1.69
N ASP A 75 -11.79 -24.75 2.59
CA ASP A 75 -11.21 -23.71 3.46
C ASP A 75 -9.90 -23.09 2.94
N HIS A 76 -9.45 -23.45 1.73
CA HIS A 76 -8.12 -23.08 1.20
C HIS A 76 -8.16 -22.07 0.03
N TYR A 77 -9.26 -21.36 -0.14
CA TYR A 77 -9.39 -20.41 -1.24
C TYR A 77 -8.83 -19.05 -0.88
N ARG A 78 -8.17 -18.44 -1.87
CA ARG A 78 -7.56 -17.13 -1.72
C ARG A 78 -8.67 -16.07 -1.62
N VAL A 79 -8.58 -15.26 -0.58
CA VAL A 79 -9.30 -14.00 -0.49
C VAL A 79 -8.37 -12.88 -0.93
N ARG A 80 -8.91 -11.70 -1.25
CA ARG A 80 -8.10 -10.56 -1.66
C ARG A 80 -7.07 -10.17 -0.60
N LEU A 81 -7.39 -10.37 0.67
CA LEU A 81 -6.43 -10.13 1.74
C LEU A 81 -5.22 -11.07 1.63
N THR A 82 -5.42 -12.38 1.44
CA THR A 82 -4.29 -13.32 1.34
C THR A 82 -3.49 -13.09 0.07
N HIS A 83 -4.14 -12.77 -1.06
CA HIS A 83 -3.46 -12.32 -2.27
C HIS A 83 -2.61 -11.06 -2.03
N THR A 84 -3.18 -10.05 -1.37
CA THR A 84 -2.48 -8.79 -1.06
C THR A 84 -1.24 -9.04 -0.20
N LEU A 85 -1.32 -9.93 0.79
CA LEU A 85 -0.19 -10.30 1.64
C LEU A 85 0.92 -11.02 0.84
N GLU A 86 0.56 -11.91 -0.09
CA GLU A 86 1.52 -12.59 -0.96
C GLU A 86 2.23 -11.63 -1.92
N VAL A 87 1.46 -10.77 -2.58
CA VAL A 87 2.00 -9.72 -3.46
C VAL A 87 2.96 -8.83 -2.67
N THR A 88 2.58 -8.42 -1.46
CA THR A 88 3.42 -7.60 -0.58
C THR A 88 4.72 -8.32 -0.23
N GLN A 89 4.67 -9.60 0.14
CA GLN A 89 5.86 -10.38 0.49
C GLN A 89 6.83 -10.50 -0.70
N VAL A 90 6.33 -10.85 -1.89
CA VAL A 90 7.14 -10.96 -3.11
C VAL A 90 7.74 -9.60 -3.48
N ALA A 91 6.92 -8.54 -3.48
CA ALA A 91 7.37 -7.20 -3.85
C ALA A 91 8.43 -6.66 -2.89
N ARG A 92 8.28 -6.86 -1.57
CA ARG A 92 9.29 -6.46 -0.58
C ARG A 92 10.60 -7.23 -0.76
N THR A 93 10.54 -8.51 -1.13
CA THR A 93 11.73 -9.32 -1.40
C THR A 93 12.51 -8.75 -2.59
N ILE A 94 11.80 -8.41 -3.67
CA ILE A 94 12.38 -7.77 -4.86
C ILE A 94 12.95 -6.38 -4.50
N ALA A 95 12.19 -5.58 -3.76
CA ALA A 95 12.60 -4.24 -3.33
C ALA A 95 13.89 -4.27 -2.52
N ARG A 96 13.99 -5.18 -1.55
CA ARG A 96 15.19 -5.38 -0.72
C ARG A 96 16.40 -5.78 -1.56
N ALA A 97 16.24 -6.74 -2.49
CA ALA A 97 17.31 -7.19 -3.37
C ALA A 97 17.85 -6.05 -4.26
N LEU A 98 16.97 -5.14 -4.69
CA LEU A 98 17.30 -3.98 -5.53
C LEU A 98 17.64 -2.71 -4.73
N ARG A 99 17.65 -2.77 -3.39
CA ARG A 99 17.78 -1.63 -2.48
C ARG A 99 16.80 -0.49 -2.78
N LEU A 100 15.55 -0.82 -3.07
CA LEU A 100 14.43 0.11 -3.19
C LEU A 100 13.80 0.38 -1.82
N ASN A 101 12.96 1.41 -1.72
CA ASN A 101 12.27 1.74 -0.48
C ASN A 101 11.17 0.71 -0.18
N GLU A 102 11.41 -0.15 0.80
CA GLU A 102 10.49 -1.23 1.17
C GLU A 102 9.17 -0.73 1.77
N ASP A 103 9.20 0.35 2.56
CA ASP A 103 7.99 0.90 3.17
C ASP A 103 7.05 1.47 2.11
N LEU A 104 7.59 2.14 1.07
CA LEU A 104 6.81 2.59 -0.09
C LEU A 104 6.21 1.42 -0.86
N VAL A 105 7.02 0.40 -1.18
CA VAL A 105 6.56 -0.77 -1.93
C VAL A 105 5.46 -1.50 -1.17
N GLU A 106 5.63 -1.67 0.14
CA GLU A 106 4.64 -2.27 1.02
C GLU A 106 3.34 -1.46 1.04
N ALA A 107 3.40 -0.14 1.19
CA ALA A 107 2.21 0.72 1.16
C ALA A 107 1.45 0.59 -0.18
N VAL A 108 2.16 0.61 -1.31
CA VAL A 108 1.56 0.42 -2.65
C VAL A 108 0.88 -0.95 -2.76
N CYS A 109 1.56 -2.02 -2.36
CA CYS A 109 1.02 -3.37 -2.42
C CYS A 109 -0.20 -3.54 -1.52
N LEU A 110 -0.21 -2.99 -0.31
CA LEU A 110 -1.36 -3.08 0.58
C LEU A 110 -2.56 -2.25 0.08
N GLY A 111 -2.29 -1.15 -0.64
CA GLY A 111 -3.29 -0.21 -1.14
C GLY A 111 -3.88 -0.58 -2.51
N HIS A 112 -3.19 -1.37 -3.34
CA HIS A 112 -3.54 -1.52 -4.75
C HIS A 112 -4.97 -2.07 -4.97
N ASP A 113 -5.39 -2.99 -4.10
CA ASP A 113 -6.59 -3.80 -4.29
C ASP A 113 -7.80 -3.32 -3.46
N LEU A 114 -7.70 -2.18 -2.77
CA LEU A 114 -8.74 -1.66 -1.88
C LEU A 114 -10.07 -1.36 -2.60
N GLY A 115 -9.97 -0.81 -3.81
CA GLY A 115 -11.09 -0.33 -4.61
C GLY A 115 -11.85 -1.40 -5.37
N HIS A 116 -11.43 -2.67 -5.27
CA HIS A 116 -12.12 -3.73 -5.99
C HIS A 116 -13.56 -3.89 -5.52
N THR A 117 -14.46 -4.03 -6.48
CA THR A 117 -15.86 -4.40 -6.30
C THR A 117 -16.00 -5.79 -5.66
N PRO A 118 -17.15 -6.10 -5.03
CA PRO A 118 -17.54 -7.49 -4.83
C PRO A 118 -17.46 -8.26 -6.15
N PHE A 119 -17.17 -9.56 -6.08
CA PHE A 119 -17.11 -10.45 -7.27
C PHE A 119 -16.04 -10.08 -8.32
N GLY A 120 -15.02 -9.31 -7.94
CA GLY A 120 -13.87 -9.03 -8.81
C GLY A 120 -14.26 -8.32 -10.11
N HIS A 121 -13.69 -8.76 -11.23
CA HIS A 121 -13.89 -8.12 -12.54
C HIS A 121 -15.36 -8.09 -12.98
N LEU A 122 -16.13 -9.14 -12.68
CA LEU A 122 -17.55 -9.14 -12.98
C LEU A 122 -18.29 -8.00 -12.27
N GLY A 123 -17.97 -7.75 -11.00
CA GLY A 123 -18.55 -6.62 -10.28
C GLY A 123 -18.09 -5.28 -10.85
N GLU A 124 -16.86 -5.20 -11.35
CA GLU A 124 -16.31 -3.98 -11.97
C GLU A 124 -17.02 -3.68 -13.29
N GLU A 125 -17.23 -4.69 -14.14
CA GLU A 125 -18.00 -4.59 -15.39
C GLU A 125 -19.45 -4.16 -15.13
N VAL A 126 -20.10 -4.78 -14.14
CA VAL A 126 -21.47 -4.42 -13.76
C VAL A 126 -21.52 -2.97 -13.27
N VAL A 127 -20.64 -2.54 -12.36
CA VAL A 127 -20.63 -1.15 -11.89
C VAL A 127 -20.34 -0.18 -13.03
N ALA A 128 -19.41 -0.51 -13.92
CA ALA A 128 -19.07 0.33 -15.07
C ALA A 128 -20.24 0.54 -16.05
N SER A 129 -21.20 -0.39 -16.11
CA SER A 129 -22.40 -0.23 -16.95
C SER A 129 -23.36 0.85 -16.45
N TRP A 130 -23.40 1.13 -15.14
CA TRP A 130 -24.22 2.19 -14.54
C TRP A 130 -23.42 3.46 -14.21
N ALA A 131 -22.11 3.32 -14.02
CA ALA A 131 -21.17 4.39 -13.73
C ALA A 131 -19.98 4.31 -14.70
N PRO A 132 -20.12 4.81 -15.94
CA PRO A 132 -19.04 4.79 -16.93
C PRO A 132 -17.75 5.41 -16.38
N GLY A 133 -16.64 4.71 -16.59
CA GLY A 133 -15.32 5.14 -16.11
C GLY A 133 -14.92 4.61 -14.74
N PHE A 134 -15.76 3.82 -14.07
CA PHE A 134 -15.35 3.10 -12.87
C PHE A 134 -14.15 2.18 -13.18
N ARG A 135 -13.09 2.28 -12.37
CA ARG A 135 -11.94 1.38 -12.37
C ARG A 135 -11.49 1.15 -10.94
N HIS A 136 -11.23 -0.11 -10.57
CA HIS A 136 -10.88 -0.46 -9.19
C HIS A 136 -9.62 0.27 -8.71
N ASN A 137 -8.63 0.48 -9.58
CA ASN A 137 -7.38 1.16 -9.21
C ASN A 137 -7.61 2.65 -8.89
N LEU A 138 -8.50 3.33 -9.62
CA LEU A 138 -8.90 4.71 -9.32
C LEU A 138 -9.74 4.75 -8.03
N GLN A 139 -10.60 3.75 -7.84
CA GLN A 139 -11.37 3.61 -6.62
C GLN A 139 -10.48 3.32 -5.40
N SER A 140 -9.34 2.62 -5.56
CA SER A 140 -8.35 2.44 -4.49
C SER A 140 -7.79 3.79 -4.05
N VAL A 141 -7.37 4.64 -4.99
CA VAL A 141 -6.88 6.02 -4.69
C VAL A 141 -7.97 6.88 -4.06
N ARG A 142 -9.24 6.72 -4.45
CA ARG A 142 -10.34 7.48 -3.82
C ARG A 142 -10.57 7.09 -2.36
N ILE A 143 -10.26 5.85 -1.98
CA ILE A 143 -10.55 5.31 -0.65
C ILE A 143 -9.51 5.75 0.40
N VAL A 144 -8.24 5.95 0.00
CA VAL A 144 -7.10 6.23 0.91
C VAL A 144 -6.37 7.51 0.56
#